data_AF-A0A0F9NMU5-F1
#
_entry.id   AF-A0A0F9NMU5-F1
#
_cell.length_a   1.000
_cell.length_b   1.000
_cell.length_c   1.000
_cell.angle_alpha   90.00
_cell.angle_beta   90.00
_cell.angle_gamma   90.00
#
_symmetry.space_group_name_H-M   'P 1'
#
loop_
_entity.id
_entity.type
_entity.pdbx_description
1 polymer ?
#
loop_
_entity_poly.entity_id
_entity_poly.type
_entity_poly.pdbx_seq_one_letter_code
_entity_poly.pdbx_strand_id
1 'polypeptide(L)'
;MEEQEQSKENEQQAGLDAWDEFLAGDFLKAESVKDKDEAFTVLSQQIVTENNERSMRIELQKTGIPKPLKLDLNKTNIKFVKSAEITPEGLIGKKLYFNKVETQNPKGEPAIGIRIYKIE
;
A
#
# COMPACT_ATOMS: atom_id res chain seq x y z
N MET A 1 -39.95 -27.41 -10.73
CA MET A 1 -38.91 -28.43 -10.52
C MET A 1 -37.76 -28.04 -11.43
N GLU A 2 -36.95 -27.03 -11.07
CA GLU A 2 -35.94 -27.03 -9.97
C GLU A 2 -35.00 -28.22 -10.16
N GLU A 3 -33.67 -28.11 -10.29
CA GLU A 3 -32.65 -27.16 -9.80
C GLU A 3 -31.58 -27.00 -10.91
N GLN A 4 -31.13 -25.82 -11.37
CA GLN A 4 -30.20 -24.83 -10.79
C GLN A 4 -28.91 -25.35 -10.12
N GLU A 5 -27.80 -25.01 -10.80
CA GLU A 5 -26.51 -24.54 -10.26
C GLU A 5 -25.59 -25.51 -9.50
N GLN A 6 -24.85 -26.31 -10.25
CA GLN A 6 -23.46 -26.70 -9.94
C GLN A 6 -22.69 -26.55 -11.26
N SER A 7 -21.74 -25.65 -11.46
CA SER A 7 -20.52 -25.45 -10.68
C SER A 7 -19.90 -24.13 -11.14
N LYS A 8 -19.91 -23.10 -10.28
CA LYS A 8 -19.15 -21.86 -10.48
C LYS A 8 -18.22 -21.55 -9.31
N GLU A 9 -17.84 -22.58 -8.55
CA GLU A 9 -16.71 -22.53 -7.63
C GLU A 9 -15.45 -22.91 -8.40
N ASN A 10 -14.76 -21.95 -9.01
CA ASN A 10 -13.29 -22.03 -9.13
C ASN A 10 -12.57 -20.77 -9.65
N GLU A 11 -13.27 -19.68 -9.99
CA GLU A 11 -12.57 -18.44 -10.41
C GLU A 11 -12.40 -17.39 -9.30
N GLN A 12 -13.08 -17.54 -8.16
CA GLN A 12 -12.93 -16.61 -7.03
C GLN A 12 -11.84 -17.00 -6.02
N GLN A 13 -11.29 -18.22 -6.09
CA GLN A 13 -10.26 -18.67 -5.15
C GLN A 13 -8.85 -18.25 -5.56
N ALA A 14 -8.61 -17.96 -6.85
CA ALA A 14 -7.33 -17.41 -7.34
C ALA A 14 -7.06 -15.97 -6.85
N GLY A 15 -8.07 -15.28 -6.29
CA GLY A 15 -7.91 -13.94 -5.72
C GLY A 15 -7.31 -13.89 -4.31
N LEU A 16 -7.18 -15.03 -3.63
CA LEU A 16 -6.62 -15.09 -2.27
C LEU A 16 -5.09 -15.28 -2.27
N ASP A 17 -4.52 -15.89 -3.31
CA ASP A 17 -3.05 -16.05 -3.48
C ASP A 17 -2.36 -14.76 -3.94
N ALA A 18 -3.11 -13.75 -4.39
CA ALA A 18 -2.57 -12.44 -4.78
C ALA A 18 -1.93 -11.67 -3.60
N TRP A 19 -2.20 -12.05 -2.34
CA TRP A 19 -1.58 -11.43 -1.17
C TRP A 19 -0.11 -11.84 -0.96
N ASP A 20 0.29 -13.04 -1.39
CA ASP A 20 1.69 -13.47 -1.31
C ASP A 20 2.57 -12.70 -2.32
N GLU A 21 2.00 -12.19 -3.41
CA GLU A 21 2.72 -11.33 -4.36
C GLU A 21 3.09 -9.97 -3.74
N PHE A 22 2.27 -9.42 -2.83
CA PHE A 22 2.64 -8.24 -2.04
C PHE A 22 3.75 -8.51 -1.02
N LEU A 23 3.94 -9.77 -0.62
CA LEU A 23 5.02 -10.20 0.28
C LEU A 23 6.35 -10.43 -0.44
N ALA A 24 6.36 -10.68 -1.75
CA ALA A 24 7.56 -11.06 -2.50
C ALA A 24 8.30 -9.90 -3.19
N GLY A 25 7.76 -8.68 -3.20
CA GLY A 25 8.33 -7.53 -3.91
C GLY A 25 9.12 -6.54 -3.05
N ASP A 26 9.74 -5.55 -3.69
CA ASP A 26 10.40 -4.38 -3.06
C ASP A 26 9.38 -3.43 -2.40
N PHE A 27 8.23 -3.91 -1.93
CA PHE A 27 7.21 -3.08 -1.30
C PHE A 27 7.59 -2.71 0.13
N LEU A 28 7.24 -1.49 0.54
CA LEU A 28 7.45 -1.00 1.90
C LEU A 28 6.54 -1.79 2.86
N LYS A 29 7.15 -2.71 3.60
CA LYS A 29 6.50 -3.46 4.67
C LYS A 29 6.54 -2.67 5.97
N ALA A 30 5.58 -2.92 6.86
CA ALA A 30 5.56 -2.28 8.17
C ALA A 30 6.85 -2.55 8.97
N GLU A 31 7.44 -3.74 8.83
CA GLU A 31 8.71 -4.12 9.45
C GLU A 31 9.89 -3.25 9.01
N SER A 32 9.85 -2.70 7.79
CA SER A 32 10.89 -1.83 7.22
C SER A 32 10.86 -0.40 7.79
N VAL A 33 9.77 -0.02 8.45
CA VAL A 33 9.65 1.21 9.25
C VAL A 33 10.06 0.86 10.68
N LYS A 34 11.24 1.29 11.13
CA LYS A 34 11.75 1.02 12.48
C LYS A 34 11.30 2.08 13.48
N ASP A 35 11.25 3.33 13.04
CA ASP A 35 10.87 4.49 13.85
C ASP A 35 9.94 5.40 13.05
N LYS A 36 9.08 6.14 13.75
CA LYS A 36 8.22 7.16 13.14
C LYS A 36 9.04 8.29 12.51
N ASP A 37 10.20 8.62 13.09
CA ASP A 37 11.05 9.71 12.62
C ASP A 37 11.90 9.34 11.39
N GLU A 38 11.73 8.13 10.84
CA GLU A 38 12.35 7.71 9.59
C GLU A 38 11.70 8.39 8.39
N ALA A 39 12.52 9.15 7.66
CA ALA A 39 12.11 9.81 6.43
C ALA A 39 12.24 8.90 5.21
N PHE A 40 11.21 8.90 4.37
CA PHE A 40 11.18 8.23 3.07
C PHE A 40 10.93 9.26 1.98
N THR A 41 11.91 9.53 1.14
CA THR A 41 11.78 10.51 0.06
C THR A 41 11.05 9.89 -1.12
N VAL A 42 9.98 10.52 -1.58
CA VAL A 42 9.26 10.09 -2.79
C VAL A 42 10.12 10.40 -4.01
N LEU A 43 10.47 9.36 -4.77
CA LEU A 43 11.23 9.49 -6.02
C LEU A 43 10.32 9.64 -7.23
N SER A 44 9.24 8.85 -7.26
CA SER A 44 8.31 8.80 -8.39
C SER A 44 6.91 8.43 -7.91
N GLN A 45 5.93 8.74 -8.75
CA GLN A 45 4.54 8.34 -8.56
C GLN A 45 4.01 7.80 -9.88
N GLN A 46 3.16 6.77 -9.79
CA GLN A 46 2.47 6.21 -10.94
C GLN A 46 1.06 5.80 -10.53
N ILE A 47 0.15 5.91 -11.49
CA ILE A 47 -1.20 5.42 -11.33
C ILE A 47 -1.23 4.01 -11.89
N VAL A 48 -1.60 3.06 -11.04
CA VAL A 48 -1.70 1.64 -11.40
C VAL A 48 -3.17 1.27 -11.47
N THR A 49 -3.53 0.45 -12.46
CA THR A 49 -4.88 -0.11 -12.57
C THR A 49 -4.75 -1.62 -12.57
N GLU A 50 -5.18 -2.25 -11.49
CA GLU A 50 -5.15 -3.70 -11.29
C GLU A 50 -6.58 -4.12 -10.91
N ASN A 51 -7.12 -5.17 -11.54
CA ASN A 51 -8.48 -5.67 -11.26
C ASN A 51 -9.60 -4.61 -11.33
N ASN A 52 -9.52 -3.68 -12.29
CA ASN A 52 -10.40 -2.50 -12.43
C ASN A 52 -10.37 -1.51 -11.25
N GLU A 53 -9.44 -1.67 -10.30
CA GLU A 53 -9.20 -0.70 -9.24
C GLU A 53 -8.00 0.19 -9.58
N ARG A 54 -8.21 1.50 -9.48
CA ARG A 54 -7.16 2.50 -9.69
C ARG A 54 -6.50 2.83 -8.36
N SER A 55 -5.21 2.56 -8.24
CA SER A 55 -4.39 2.91 -7.09
C SER A 55 -3.26 3.87 -7.48
N MET A 56 -2.67 4.52 -6.49
CA MET A 56 -1.45 5.30 -6.67
C MET A 56 -0.29 4.55 -6.03
N ARG A 57 0.68 4.17 -6.85
CA ARG A 57 1.93 3.54 -6.41
C ARG A 57 3.02 4.60 -6.39
N ILE A 58 3.72 4.71 -5.27
CA ILE A 58 4.86 5.62 -5.12
C ILE A 58 6.15 4.82 -4.91
N GLU A 59 7.26 5.35 -5.39
CA GLU A 59 8.59 4.83 -5.08
C GLU A 59 9.27 5.71 -4.05
N LEU A 60 9.89 5.07 -3.06
CA LEU A 60 10.41 5.67 -1.84
C LEU A 60 11.88 5.34 -1.68
N GLN A 61 12.70 6.36 -1.47
CA GLN A 61 14.10 6.20 -1.08
C GLN A 61 14.24 6.39 0.43
N LYS A 62 14.82 5.41 1.11
CA LYS A 62 15.23 5.52 2.51
C LYS A 62 16.75 5.61 2.59
N THR A 63 17.28 6.51 3.42
CA THR A 63 18.73 6.56 3.66
C THR A 63 19.22 5.23 4.22
N GLY A 64 20.29 4.69 3.63
CA GLY A 64 20.88 3.41 4.03
C GLY A 64 20.23 2.17 3.40
N ILE A 65 19.16 2.31 2.60
CA ILE A 65 18.63 1.23 1.76
C ILE A 65 18.97 1.55 0.30
N PRO A 66 19.77 0.73 -0.39
CA PRO A 66 20.26 1.06 -1.73
C PRO A 66 19.20 0.97 -2.84
N LYS A 67 18.09 0.26 -2.61
CA LYS A 67 17.00 0.09 -3.57
C LYS A 67 15.78 0.91 -3.16
N PRO A 68 15.09 1.58 -4.10
CA PRO A 68 13.79 2.18 -3.84
C PRO A 68 12.76 1.14 -3.41
N LEU A 69 11.89 1.53 -2.49
CA LEU A 69 10.78 0.72 -2.01
C LEU A 69 9.48 1.21 -2.65
N LYS A 70 8.57 0.31 -3.00
CA LYS A 70 7.27 0.64 -3.58
C LYS A 70 6.21 0.72 -2.50
N LEU A 71 5.25 1.63 -2.62
CA LEU A 71 4.09 1.67 -1.72
C LEU A 71 2.84 2.02 -2.51
N ASP A 72 1.82 1.18 -2.39
CA ASP A 72 0.48 1.50 -2.87
C ASP A 72 -0.26 2.28 -1.80
N LEU A 73 -0.66 3.51 -2.14
CA LEU A 73 -1.39 4.35 -1.21
C LEU A 73 -2.82 3.82 -1.05
N ASN A 74 -3.10 3.30 0.13
CA ASN A 74 -4.46 2.95 0.53
C ASN A 74 -5.35 4.19 0.70
N LYS A 75 -6.66 3.99 0.85
CA LYS A 75 -7.66 5.06 0.99
C LYS A 75 -7.36 6.03 2.14
N THR A 76 -6.78 5.54 3.24
CA THR A 76 -6.43 6.38 4.41
C THR A 76 -5.24 7.29 4.10
N ASN A 77 -4.18 6.76 3.50
CA ASN A 77 -3.01 7.53 3.12
C ASN A 77 -3.35 8.55 2.02
N ILE A 78 -4.19 8.19 1.05
CA ILE A 78 -4.69 9.13 0.03
C ILE A 78 -5.45 10.29 0.67
N LYS A 79 -6.34 10.01 1.65
CA LYS A 79 -7.06 11.07 2.37
C LYS A 79 -6.10 12.01 3.10
N PHE A 80 -5.05 11.47 3.73
CA PHE A 80 -4.04 12.27 4.41
C PHE A 80 -3.31 13.21 3.44
N VAL A 81 -2.82 12.69 2.30
CA VAL A 81 -2.16 13.50 1.27
C VAL A 81 -3.08 14.61 0.75
N LYS A 82 -4.35 14.28 0.46
CA LYS A 82 -5.35 15.27 0.04
C LYS A 82 -5.62 16.34 1.09
N SER A 83 -5.68 15.97 2.37
CA SER A 83 -5.88 16.94 3.46
C SER A 83 -4.66 17.85 3.69
N ALA A 84 -3.48 17.41 3.26
CA ALA A 84 -2.28 18.25 3.22
C ALA A 84 -2.23 19.15 1.97
N GLU A 85 -3.29 19.14 1.13
CA GLU A 85 -3.40 19.91 -0.12
C GLU A 85 -2.29 19.61 -1.13
N ILE A 86 -1.72 18.40 -1.07
CA ILE A 86 -0.65 17.95 -1.96
C ILE A 86 -1.25 17.22 -3.16
N THR A 87 -0.87 17.66 -4.37
CA THR A 87 -1.21 16.95 -5.61
C THR A 87 -0.34 15.70 -5.78
N PRO A 88 -0.76 14.72 -6.61
CA PRO A 88 0.07 13.54 -6.90
C PRO A 88 1.50 13.89 -7.31
N GLU A 89 1.66 14.85 -8.21
CA GLU A 89 2.96 15.32 -8.69
C GLU A 89 3.73 16.06 -7.59
N GLY A 90 3.01 16.78 -6.71
CA GLY A 90 3.58 17.48 -5.57
C GLY A 90 4.12 16.58 -4.46
N LEU A 91 3.86 15.27 -4.52
CA LEU A 91 4.52 14.29 -3.64
C LEU A 91 5.98 14.07 -4.01
N ILE A 92 6.35 14.22 -5.28
CA ILE A 92 7.72 13.92 -5.73
C ILE A 92 8.71 14.86 -5.03
N GLY A 93 9.76 14.27 -4.43
CA GLY A 93 10.76 14.98 -3.64
C GLY A 93 10.36 15.24 -2.18
N LYS A 94 9.10 15.01 -1.79
CA LYS A 94 8.66 15.12 -0.40
C LYS A 94 9.14 13.96 0.45
N LYS A 95 9.31 14.21 1.75
CA LYS A 95 9.60 13.18 2.74
C LYS A 95 8.31 12.73 3.41
N LEU A 96 8.05 11.43 3.37
CA LEU A 96 6.97 10.79 4.10
C LEU A 96 7.49 10.16 5.38
N TYR A 97 6.69 10.28 6.43
CA TYR A 97 6.93 9.66 7.72
C TYR A 97 5.73 8.81 8.11
N PHE A 98 5.98 7.63 8.69
CA PHE A 98 4.96 6.61 8.89
C PHE A 98 4.82 6.20 10.36
N ASN A 99 3.58 6.05 10.82
CA ASN A 99 3.26 5.37 12.06
C ASN A 99 2.86 3.92 11.76
N LYS A 100 3.24 3.00 12.65
CA LYS A 100 2.67 1.65 12.68
C LYS A 100 1.30 1.70 13.33
N VAL A 101 0.38 0.95 12.76
CA VAL A 101 -0.98 0.80 13.30
C VAL A 101 -1.39 -0.65 13.29
N GLU A 102 -2.08 -1.07 14.34
CA GLU A 102 -2.78 -2.35 14.33
C GLU A 102 -3.99 -2.24 13.40
N THR A 103 -4.13 -3.26 12.57
CA THR A 103 -5.20 -3.43 11.59
C THR A 103 -5.69 -4.87 11.68
N GLN A 104 -6.82 -5.17 11.04
CA GLN A 104 -7.27 -6.53 10.86
C GLN A 104 -7.07 -6.92 9.40
N ASN A 105 -6.51 -8.10 9.17
CA ASN A 105 -6.50 -8.69 7.83
C ASN A 105 -7.94 -9.14 7.45
N PRO A 106 -8.20 -9.50 6.18
CA PRO A 106 -9.52 -9.97 5.75
C PRO A 106 -10.02 -11.23 6.48
N LYS A 107 -9.13 -12.00 7.12
CA LYS A 107 -9.45 -13.16 7.95
C LYS A 107 -9.79 -12.78 9.41
N GLY A 108 -9.75 -11.48 9.74
CA GLY A 108 -10.03 -10.95 11.08
C GLY A 108 -8.86 -11.04 12.05
N GLU A 109 -7.68 -11.46 11.59
CA GLU A 109 -6.49 -11.60 12.44
C GLU A 109 -5.73 -10.26 12.55
N PRO A 110 -5.09 -9.98 13.70
CA PRO A 110 -4.26 -8.80 13.86
C PRO A 110 -3.12 -8.74 12.83
N ALA A 111 -2.99 -7.59 12.18
CA ALA A 111 -1.92 -7.29 11.22
C ALA A 111 -1.37 -5.88 11.46
N ILE A 112 -0.08 -5.66 11.19
CA ILE A 112 0.54 -4.34 11.36
C ILE A 112 0.56 -3.64 10.01
N GLY A 113 -0.15 -2.51 9.91
CA GLY A 113 -0.12 -1.61 8.77
C GLY A 113 0.73 -0.37 9.04
N ILE A 114 0.91 0.45 7.99
CA ILE A 114 1.56 1.76 8.07
C ILE A 114 0.60 2.88 7.64
N ARG A 115 0.69 4.02 8.32
CA ARG A 115 -0.05 5.24 7.98
C ARG A 115 0.89 6.43 7.88
N ILE A 116 0.72 7.24 6.84
CA ILE A 116 1.42 8.53 6.75
C ILE A 116 0.91 9.40 7.90
N TYR A 117 1.81 9.95 8.70
CA TYR A 117 1.45 10.90 9.77
C TYR A 117 2.02 12.30 9.55
N LYS A 118 3.03 12.44 8.69
CA LYS A 118 3.69 13.70 8.39
C LYS A 118 4.28 13.68 6.98
N ILE A 119 4.22 14.83 6.30
CA ILE A 119 4.83 15.10 5.00
C ILE A 119 5.65 16.38 5.12
N GLU A 120 6.89 16.37 4.64
CA GLU A 120 7.79 17.54 4.55
C GLU A 120 8.20 17.84 3.11
#